data_AF-A0A5C7B3Z2-F1
#
_entry.id   AF-A0A5C7B3Z2-F1
#
_cell.length_a   1.000
_cell.length_b   1.000
_cell.length_c   1.000
_cell.angle_alpha   90.00
_cell.angle_beta   90.00
_cell.angle_gamma   90.00
#
_symmetry.space_group_name_H-M   'P 1'
#
loop_
_entity.id
_entity.type
_entity.pdbx_description
1 polymer ?
#
loop_
_entity_poly.entity_id
_entity_poly.type
_entity_poly.pdbx_seq_one_letter_code
_entity_poly.pdbx_strand_id
1 'polypeptide(L)'
;MKKLFLILGFITAILALILAVTPLFKIAYIPSIATLTFGLLALFTFKEKQHNKKPIQLIFLMTIIALALTTYKAVFSKSEVGNTEQLELKEEQLEEESIEELDGLEIDLSTE
;
A
#
# COMPACT_ATOMS: atom_id res chain seq x y z
N MET A 1 19.64 -4.25 24.39
CA MET A 1 18.99 -3.02 23.89
C MET A 1 19.26 -2.77 22.41
N LYS A 2 20.47 -2.36 21.97
CA LYS A 2 20.75 -1.87 20.60
C LYS A 2 20.47 -2.86 19.45
N LYS A 3 20.65 -4.16 19.67
CA LYS A 3 20.39 -5.22 18.67
C LYS A 3 18.89 -5.46 18.42
N LEU A 4 18.04 -5.24 19.43
CA LEU A 4 16.59 -5.40 19.32
C LEU A 4 16.02 -4.37 18.36
N PHE A 5 16.52 -3.13 18.44
CA PHE A 5 16.18 -2.10 17.47
C PHE A 5 16.60 -2.57 16.06
N LEU A 6 17.84 -2.98 15.86
CA LEU A 6 18.28 -3.42 14.54
C LEU A 6 17.42 -4.55 13.94
N ILE A 7 17.05 -5.54 14.75
CA ILE A 7 16.20 -6.67 14.34
C ILE A 7 14.77 -6.21 14.02
N LEU A 8 14.20 -5.33 14.84
CA LEU A 8 12.86 -4.81 14.63
C LEU A 8 12.79 -3.98 13.33
N GLY A 9 13.77 -3.10 13.11
CA GLY A 9 13.88 -2.33 11.88
C GLY A 9 14.09 -3.20 10.63
N PHE A 10 14.83 -4.31 10.75
CA PHE A 10 15.02 -5.26 9.65
C PHE A 10 13.70 -5.96 9.28
N ILE A 11 12.93 -6.40 10.27
CA ILE A 11 11.62 -7.04 10.05
C ILE A 11 10.63 -6.04 9.43
N THR A 12 10.59 -4.80 9.95
CA THR A 12 9.73 -3.75 9.38
C THR A 12 10.13 -3.38 7.95
N ALA A 13 11.44 -3.37 7.63
CA ALA A 13 11.92 -3.13 6.27
C ALA A 13 11.47 -4.23 5.29
N ILE A 14 11.53 -5.49 5.70
CA ILE A 14 11.04 -6.62 4.89
C ILE A 14 9.52 -6.52 4.69
N LEU A 15 8.77 -6.22 5.74
CA LEU A 15 7.32 -5.99 5.65
C LEU A 15 6.99 -4.85 4.69
N ALA A 16 7.72 -3.73 4.77
CA ALA A 16 7.55 -2.60 3.86
C ALA A 16 7.83 -2.98 2.41
N LEU A 17 8.88 -3.79 2.15
CA LEU A 17 9.20 -4.27 0.81
C LEU A 17 8.10 -5.18 0.25
N ILE A 18 7.58 -6.11 1.05
CA ILE A 18 6.48 -7.00 0.65
C ILE A 18 5.23 -6.17 0.32
N LEU A 19 4.86 -5.23 1.20
CA LEU A 19 3.70 -4.35 0.98
C LEU A 19 3.88 -3.43 -0.24
N ALA A 20 5.10 -2.95 -0.50
CA ALA A 20 5.41 -2.10 -1.66
C ALA A 20 5.19 -2.82 -3.01
N VAL A 21 5.46 -4.13 -3.06
CA VAL A 21 5.32 -4.91 -4.30
C VAL A 21 3.85 -5.32 -4.54
N THR A 22 3.03 -5.41 -3.49
CA THR A 22 1.59 -5.70 -3.60
C THR A 22 0.76 -4.50 -4.13
N PRO A 23 -0.49 -4.69 -4.59
CA PRO A 23 -1.39 -3.57 -4.91
C PRO A 23 -1.77 -2.71 -3.70
N LEU A 24 -1.48 -3.18 -2.48
CA LEU A 24 -1.69 -2.46 -1.22
C LEU A 24 -0.58 -1.43 -0.90
N PHE A 25 0.21 -1.02 -1.90
CA PHE A 25 1.37 -0.15 -1.73
C PHE A 25 1.04 1.19 -1.02
N LYS A 26 -0.21 1.67 -1.09
CA LYS A 26 -0.65 2.86 -0.33
C LYS A 26 -0.45 2.70 1.18
N ILE A 27 -0.63 1.48 1.71
CA ILE A 27 -0.45 1.17 3.13
C ILE A 27 1.05 1.02 3.47
N ALA A 28 1.90 0.73 2.47
CA ALA A 28 3.35 0.54 2.62
C ALA A 28 4.12 1.82 3.04
N TYR A 29 3.49 2.99 2.89
CA TYR A 29 4.06 4.28 3.32
C TYR A 29 4.29 4.33 4.84
N ILE A 30 3.34 3.81 5.63
CA ILE A 30 3.40 3.81 7.09
C ILE A 30 4.62 3.02 7.61
N PRO A 31 4.79 1.73 7.27
CA PRO A 31 5.97 0.97 7.70
C PRO A 31 7.27 1.50 7.09
N SER A 32 7.25 2.10 5.88
CA SER A 32 8.45 2.73 5.31
C SER A 32 8.94 3.91 6.13
N ILE A 33 8.05 4.83 6.51
CA ILE A 33 8.39 6.01 7.34
C ILE A 33 8.82 5.57 8.74
N ALA A 34 8.13 4.60 9.33
CA ALA A 34 8.50 4.03 10.62
C ALA A 34 9.90 3.41 10.57
N THR A 35 10.22 2.66 9.52
CA THR A 35 11.56 2.06 9.32
C THR A 35 12.64 3.14 9.17
N LEU A 36 12.35 4.22 8.46
CA LEU A 36 13.29 5.32 8.26
C LEU A 36 13.65 6.00 9.58
N THR A 37 12.66 6.39 10.38
CA THR A 37 12.87 7.04 11.69
C THR A 37 13.62 6.13 12.65
N PHE A 38 13.26 4.85 12.67
CA PHE A 38 13.85 3.85 13.53
C PHE A 38 15.29 3.47 13.12
N GLY A 39 15.55 3.39 11.81
CA GLY A 39 16.89 3.23 11.25
C GLY A 39 17.80 4.43 11.55
N LEU A 40 17.25 5.65 11.52
CA LEU A 40 17.98 6.87 11.87
C LEU A 40 18.36 6.91 13.36
N LEU A 41 17.42 6.54 14.24
CA LEU A 41 17.64 6.40 15.68
C LEU A 41 18.71 5.34 15.99
N ALA A 42 18.69 4.21 15.27
CA ALA A 42 19.72 3.16 15.39
C ALA A 42 21.11 3.63 14.93
N LEU A 43 21.17 4.50 13.91
CA LEU A 43 22.40 5.13 13.43
C LEU A 43 23.01 6.05 14.50
N PHE A 44 22.18 6.85 15.17
CA PHE A 44 22.63 7.80 16.20
C PHE A 44 23.17 7.10 17.45
N THR A 45 22.59 5.95 17.83
CA THR A 45 23.05 5.13 18.96
C THR A 45 24.35 4.36 18.69
N PHE A 46 24.81 4.33 17.43
CA PHE A 46 26.03 3.64 17.00
C PHE A 46 27.32 4.45 17.15
N LYS A 47 27.22 5.66 17.73
CA LYS A 47 28.33 6.62 17.86
C LYS A 47 29.56 6.12 18.65
N GLU A 48 29.45 5.06 19.46
CA GLU A 48 30.49 4.78 20.47
C GLU A 48 31.35 3.52 20.35
N LYS A 49 31.00 2.43 19.65
CA LYS A 49 31.86 1.23 19.71
C LYS A 49 31.83 0.44 18.42
N GLN A 50 32.95 0.51 17.67
CA GLN A 50 33.71 -0.54 16.97
C GLN A 50 32.98 -1.74 16.31
N HIS A 51 31.66 -1.70 16.17
CA HIS A 51 30.90 -2.71 15.47
C HIS A 51 30.73 -2.26 14.02
N ASN A 52 30.84 -3.22 13.11
CA ASN A 52 30.71 -2.99 11.69
C ASN A 52 29.34 -2.34 11.39
N LYS A 53 29.34 -1.13 10.82
CA LYS A 53 28.13 -0.37 10.43
C LYS A 53 27.35 -1.00 9.26
N LYS A 54 27.87 -2.10 8.71
CA LYS A 54 27.36 -2.84 7.54
C LYS A 54 25.86 -3.19 7.60
N PRO A 55 25.28 -3.69 8.71
CA PRO A 55 23.88 -4.10 8.69
C PRO A 55 22.90 -2.92 8.67
N ILE A 56 23.26 -1.80 9.29
CA ILE A 56 22.42 -0.58 9.25
C ILE A 56 22.42 0.03 7.86
N GLN A 57 23.57 0.05 7.20
CA GLN A 57 23.68 0.50 5.82
C GLN A 57 22.84 -0.37 4.87
N LEU A 58 22.76 -1.68 5.12
CA LEU A 58 21.94 -2.61 4.33
C LEU A 58 20.44 -2.36 4.53
N ILE A 59 19.99 -2.10 5.76
CA ILE A 59 18.59 -1.72 6.06
C ILE A 59 18.22 -0.40 5.36
N PHE A 60 19.12 0.59 5.44
CA PHE A 60 18.88 1.88 4.81
C PHE A 60 18.79 1.77 3.29
N LEU A 61 19.69 1.00 2.68
CA LEU A 61 19.66 0.71 1.24
C LEU A 61 18.35 -0.01 0.84
N MET A 62 17.95 -1.03 1.60
CA MET A 62 16.67 -1.74 1.37
C MET A 62 15.47 -0.80 1.46
N THR A 63 15.47 0.12 2.42
CA THR A 63 14.38 1.08 2.60
C THR A 63 14.31 2.06 1.41
N ILE A 64 15.45 2.55 0.92
CA ILE A 64 15.50 3.44 -0.26
C ILE A 64 14.96 2.71 -1.50
N ILE A 65 15.35 1.45 -1.70
CA ILE A 65 14.88 0.65 -2.85
C ILE A 65 13.36 0.44 -2.75
N ALA A 66 12.85 0.07 -1.57
CA ALA A 66 11.41 -0.07 -1.34
C ALA A 66 10.66 1.23 -1.61
N LEU A 67 11.20 2.36 -1.16
CA LEU A 67 10.59 3.68 -1.36
C LEU A 67 10.61 4.09 -2.85
N ALA A 68 11.69 3.82 -3.57
CA ALA A 68 11.80 4.06 -5.00
C ALA A 68 10.79 3.22 -5.79
N LEU A 69 10.66 1.92 -5.47
CA LEU A 69 9.67 1.03 -6.08
C LEU A 69 8.23 1.47 -5.79
N THR A 70 7.95 1.85 -4.54
CA THR A 70 6.64 2.34 -4.11
C THR A 70 6.29 3.64 -4.83
N THR A 71 7.24 4.57 -4.93
CA THR A 71 7.05 5.86 -5.61
C THR A 71 6.89 5.68 -7.11
N TYR A 72 7.68 4.79 -7.73
CA TYR A 72 7.54 4.44 -9.14
C TYR A 72 6.15 3.86 -9.42
N LYS A 73 5.70 2.88 -8.63
CA LYS A 73 4.33 2.35 -8.72
C LYS A 73 3.29 3.45 -8.47
N ALA A 74 3.50 4.33 -7.49
CA ALA A 74 2.54 5.40 -7.18
C ALA A 74 2.35 6.41 -8.33
N VAL A 75 3.42 6.69 -9.09
CA VAL A 75 3.41 7.67 -10.19
C VAL A 75 3.02 7.02 -11.52
N PHE A 76 3.49 5.80 -11.80
CA PHE A 76 3.30 5.13 -13.09
C PHE A 76 2.20 4.08 -13.11
N SER A 77 1.80 3.52 -11.96
CA SER A 77 0.60 2.68 -11.89
C SER A 77 -0.57 3.58 -11.55
N LYS A 78 -1.44 3.84 -12.54
CA LYS A 78 -2.81 4.30 -12.29
C LYS A 78 -3.36 3.36 -11.21
N SER A 79 -3.85 3.92 -10.12
CA SER A 79 -4.48 3.15 -9.06
C SER A 79 -5.70 2.47 -9.66
N GLU A 80 -5.53 1.33 -10.34
CA GLU A 80 -6.57 0.33 -10.54
C GLU A 80 -6.86 -0.21 -9.13
N VAL A 81 -7.58 0.60 -8.36
CA VAL A 81 -8.57 0.09 -7.42
C VAL A 81 -9.38 -0.90 -8.24
N GLY A 82 -9.29 -2.18 -7.87
CA GLY A 82 -9.83 -3.28 -8.65
C GLY A 82 -11.18 -2.91 -9.24
N ASN A 83 -11.21 -2.78 -10.56
CA ASN A 83 -12.42 -2.71 -11.35
C ASN A 83 -13.49 -1.72 -10.87
N THR A 84 -13.10 -0.50 -10.49
CA THR A 84 -14.10 0.57 -10.27
C THR A 84 -14.93 0.81 -11.54
N GLU A 85 -14.35 0.63 -12.72
CA GLU A 85 -15.07 0.65 -14.01
C GLU A 85 -16.12 -0.47 -14.11
N GLN A 86 -15.86 -1.70 -13.63
CA GLN A 86 -16.89 -2.75 -13.59
C GLN A 86 -17.94 -2.55 -12.51
N LEU A 87 -17.60 -1.86 -11.41
CA LEU A 87 -18.58 -1.49 -10.39
C LEU A 87 -19.51 -0.40 -10.93
N GLU A 88 -18.97 0.63 -11.59
CA GLU A 88 -19.75 1.68 -12.26
C GLU A 88 -20.63 1.09 -13.37
N LEU A 89 -20.09 0.22 -14.24
CA LEU A 89 -20.88 -0.46 -15.28
C LEU A 89 -21.98 -1.35 -14.71
N LYS A 90 -21.73 -2.02 -13.58
CA LYS A 90 -22.72 -2.86 -12.92
C LYS A 90 -23.79 -2.03 -12.22
N GLU A 91 -23.43 -0.87 -11.69
CA GLU A 91 -24.37 0.08 -11.08
C GLU A 91 -25.29 0.69 -12.14
N GLU A 92 -24.75 1.08 -13.30
CA GLU A 92 -25.53 1.57 -14.44
C GLU A 92 -26.48 0.49 -15.01
N GLN A 93 -26.01 -0.76 -15.13
CA GLN A 93 -26.86 -1.90 -15.53
C GLN A 93 -27.99 -2.17 -14.54
N LEU A 94 -27.72 -2.11 -13.24
CA LEU A 94 -28.74 -2.32 -12.21
C LEU A 94 -29.77 -1.19 -12.17
N GLU A 95 -29.34 0.05 -12.46
CA GLU A 95 -30.25 1.20 -12.56
C GLU A 95 -31.16 1.09 -13.80
N GLU A 96 -30.60 0.72 -14.95
CA GLU A 96 -31.37 0.49 -16.19
C GLU A 96 -32.35 -0.68 -16.03
N GLU A 97 -31.90 -1.80 -15.45
CA GLU A 97 -32.74 -2.97 -15.15
C GLU A 97 -33.87 -2.62 -14.16
N SER A 98 -33.58 -1.80 -13.15
CA SER A 98 -34.60 -1.33 -12.19
C SER A 98 -35.63 -0.41 -12.85
N ILE A 99 -35.22 0.45 -13.79
CA ILE A 99 -36.14 1.32 -14.53
C ILE A 99 -37.03 0.48 -15.45
N GLU A 100 -36.47 -0.49 -16.16
CA GLU A 100 -37.22 -1.37 -17.07
C GLU A 100 -38.23 -2.24 -16.30
N GLU A 101 -37.86 -2.74 -15.11
CA GLU A 101 -38.79 -3.44 -14.22
C GLU A 101 -39.94 -2.54 -13.75
N LEU A 102 -39.66 -1.27 -13.42
CA LEU A 102 -40.69 -0.31 -12.98
C LEU A 102 -41.63 0.10 -14.11
N ASP A 103 -41.10 0.37 -15.30
CA ASP A 103 -41.91 0.68 -16.50
C ASP A 103 -42.81 -0.51 -16.87
N GLY A 104 -42.28 -1.74 -16.77
CA GLY A 104 -43.06 -2.96 -16.98
C GLY A 104 -44.22 -3.12 -15.99
N LEU A 105 -44.01 -2.77 -14.72
CA LEU A 105 -45.05 -2.78 -13.69
C LEU A 105 -46.09 -1.66 -13.88
N GLU A 106 -45.70 -0.49 -14.39
CA GLU A 106 -46.63 0.61 -14.68
C GLU A 106 -47.53 0.31 -15.88
N ILE A 107 -47.01 -0.37 -16.90
CA ILE A 107 -47.77 -0.84 -18.05
C ILE A 107 -48.78 -1.92 -17.62
N ASP A 108 -48.40 -2.84 -16.74
CA ASP A 108 -49.29 -3.89 -16.22
C ASP A 108 -50.45 -3.29 -15.40
N LEU A 109 -50.17 -2.31 -14.51
CA LEU A 109 -51.20 -1.59 -13.74
C LEU A 109 -52.13 -0.71 -14.58
N SER A 110 -51.69 -0.26 -15.76
CA SER A 110 -52.47 0.62 -16.64
C SER A 110 -53.42 -0.14 -17.58
N THR A 111 -53.34 -1.48 -17.60
CA THR A 111 -54.10 -2.33 -18.53
C THR A 111 -55.23 -3.13 -17.84
N GLU A 112 -55.42 -2.96 -16.52
CA GLU A 112 -56.64 -3.33 -15.76
C GLU A 112 -57.58 -2.13 -15.57
#